data_AF-A0A8R9Z5B4-F1
#
_entry.id   AF-A0A8R9Z5B4-F1
#
_cell.length_a   1.000
_cell.length_b   1.000
_cell.length_c   1.000
_cell.angle_alpha   90.00
_cell.angle_beta   90.00
_cell.angle_gamma   90.00
#
_symmetry.space_group_name_H-M   'P 1'
#
loop_
_entity.id
_entity.type
_entity.pdbx_description
1 polymer ?
#
loop_
_entity_poly.entity_id
_entity_poly.type
_entity_poly.pdbx_seq_one_letter_code
_entity_poly.pdbx_strand_id
1 'polypeptide(L)'
;MADVEPETKALNEMDEEISMSRGMRAEVKVNFDKCRDMFVYDQMGNKIRFGDVYKKQKTIVVFTRHLLDFVCQEYVDDLGTVPLEYLQEADVRLVIIAPSPYVLIRGFKKVTSFNYTVYCDPDYELFKAMGCVETLAFGKIDESKHIKSGIIMGVLRSTWRAMQQESRLRNGDVKQQGASFIMGPGDVLHHAHIDQNATDHAKINDLLTIAGVQNVSFPKDPRVLDL
;
A
#
# COMPACT_ATOMS: atom_id res chain seq x y z
N MET A 1 56.11 50.16 -2.08
CA MET A 1 55.41 49.65 -0.89
C MET A 1 53.99 50.18 -0.99
N ALA A 2 52.94 49.38 -1.16
CA ALA A 2 52.79 47.97 -0.84
C ALA A 2 51.83 47.27 -1.83
N ASP A 3 52.19 46.03 -2.14
CA ASP A 3 51.38 44.81 -2.27
C ASP A 3 50.05 44.85 -3.06
N VAL A 4 50.07 44.17 -4.21
CA VAL A 4 48.90 43.72 -4.97
C VAL A 4 49.00 42.21 -5.13
N GLU A 5 48.17 41.46 -4.40
CA GLU A 5 47.44 40.22 -4.74
C GLU A 5 47.00 39.48 -3.44
N PRO A 6 45.95 38.62 -3.45
CA PRO A 6 44.80 38.52 -4.35
C PRO A 6 43.44 38.51 -3.60
N GLU A 7 42.37 38.90 -4.29
CA GLU A 7 41.00 38.72 -3.80
C GLU A 7 40.56 37.25 -3.90
N THR A 8 40.68 36.51 -2.80
CA THR A 8 40.05 35.20 -2.63
C THR A 8 38.66 35.39 -2.03
N LYS A 9 37.63 35.49 -2.88
CA LYS A 9 36.24 35.27 -2.45
C LYS A 9 35.34 34.89 -3.62
N ALA A 10 35.53 33.68 -4.13
CA ALA A 10 34.63 33.04 -5.09
C ALA A 10 34.34 31.61 -4.64
N LEU A 11 33.74 31.44 -3.47
CA LEU A 11 33.13 30.19 -3.00
C LEU A 11 32.12 30.58 -1.91
N ASN A 12 30.85 30.87 -2.27
CA ASN A 12 29.68 30.85 -1.38
C ASN A 12 28.39 31.23 -2.13
N GLU A 13 28.13 30.65 -3.31
CA GLU A 13 26.82 30.80 -3.99
C GLU A 13 26.33 29.49 -4.64
N MET A 14 26.55 28.34 -4.00
CA MET A 14 26.07 27.05 -4.52
C MET A 14 25.36 26.14 -3.52
N ASP A 15 24.99 26.62 -2.32
CA ASP A 15 24.45 25.73 -1.27
C ASP A 15 23.03 26.04 -0.77
N GLU A 16 22.24 26.90 -1.43
CA GLU A 16 20.86 27.22 -0.94
C GLU A 16 19.68 26.90 -1.88
N GLU A 17 19.89 26.32 -3.07
CA GLU A 17 18.77 25.87 -3.93
C GLU A 17 18.83 24.37 -4.28
N ILE A 18 18.91 23.52 -3.26
CA ILE A 18 18.42 22.14 -3.36
C ILE A 18 17.47 21.87 -2.19
N SER A 19 16.41 22.69 -2.10
CA SER A 19 15.19 22.26 -1.43
C SER A 19 14.49 21.26 -2.34
N MET A 20 14.94 20.00 -2.26
CA MET A 20 14.20 18.86 -2.79
C MET A 20 12.83 18.89 -2.12
N SER A 21 11.82 19.40 -2.81
CA SER A 21 10.44 19.32 -2.38
C SER A 21 10.07 17.83 -2.36
N ARG A 22 10.25 17.18 -1.22
CA ARG A 22 9.60 15.91 -0.93
C ARG A 22 8.11 16.22 -1.04
N GLY A 23 7.48 15.79 -2.14
CA GLY A 23 6.09 16.11 -2.44
C GLY A 23 5.24 15.85 -1.22
N MET A 24 4.68 16.92 -0.63
CA MET A 24 3.79 16.81 0.52
C MET A 24 2.54 16.08 0.05
N ARG A 25 2.41 14.80 0.42
CA ARG A 25 1.15 14.06 0.23
C ARG A 25 0.09 14.71 1.11
N ALA A 26 -1.12 14.85 0.57
CA ALA A 26 -2.24 15.40 1.31
C ALA A 26 -2.51 14.55 2.56
N GLU A 27 -2.80 15.21 3.68
CA GLU A 27 -3.18 14.53 4.92
C GLU A 27 -4.51 13.78 4.71
N VAL A 28 -4.49 12.47 4.93
CA VAL A 28 -5.67 11.61 4.80
C VAL A 28 -6.49 11.71 6.07
N LYS A 29 -7.75 12.16 5.95
CA LYS A 29 -8.70 12.18 7.06
C LYS A 29 -9.68 11.02 6.93
N VAL A 30 -9.63 10.08 7.88
CA VAL A 30 -10.57 8.96 7.95
C VAL A 30 -11.80 9.38 8.76
N ASN A 31 -13.00 9.18 8.19
CA ASN A 31 -14.25 9.36 8.91
C ASN A 31 -14.62 8.06 9.64
N PHE A 32 -14.13 7.92 10.87
CA PHE A 32 -14.37 6.73 11.69
C PHE A 32 -15.86 6.46 11.93
N ASP A 33 -16.66 7.49 12.20
CA ASP A 33 -18.11 7.33 12.42
C ASP A 33 -18.81 6.71 11.22
N LYS A 34 -18.39 7.07 10.01
CA LYS A 34 -18.90 6.46 8.78
C LYS A 34 -18.40 5.03 8.59
N CYS A 35 -17.08 4.81 8.72
CA CYS A 35 -16.46 3.55 8.35
C CYS A 35 -16.69 2.43 9.37
N ARG A 36 -16.80 2.75 10.66
CA ARG A 36 -16.86 1.76 11.76
C ARG A 36 -18.01 0.77 11.62
N ASP A 37 -19.17 1.25 11.18
CA ASP A 37 -20.41 0.47 11.04
C ASP A 37 -20.58 -0.17 9.67
N MET A 38 -19.63 0.05 8.75
CA MET A 38 -19.55 -0.66 7.48
C MET A 38 -19.11 -2.10 7.71
N PHE A 39 -19.32 -2.95 6.71
CA PHE A 39 -19.07 -4.37 6.85
C PHE A 39 -18.07 -4.89 5.84
N VAL A 40 -17.27 -5.83 6.30
CA VAL A 40 -16.39 -6.65 5.49
C VAL A 40 -16.70 -8.13 5.74
N TYR A 41 -16.31 -9.00 4.82
CA TYR A 41 -16.64 -10.41 4.84
C TYR A 41 -15.38 -11.24 5.07
N ASP A 42 -15.41 -12.16 6.03
CA ASP A 42 -14.30 -13.09 6.23
C ASP A 42 -14.31 -14.24 5.21
N GLN A 43 -13.32 -15.15 5.30
CA GLN A 43 -13.20 -16.30 4.40
C GLN A 43 -14.41 -17.25 4.40
N MET A 44 -15.22 -17.24 5.46
CA MET A 44 -16.44 -18.05 5.56
C MET A 44 -17.68 -17.30 5.06
N GLY A 45 -17.55 -16.03 4.70
CA GLY A 45 -18.67 -15.17 4.31
C GLY A 45 -19.39 -14.54 5.50
N ASN A 46 -18.83 -14.61 6.71
CA ASN A 46 -19.41 -13.95 7.87
C ASN A 46 -19.25 -12.43 7.74
N LYS A 47 -20.29 -11.70 8.12
CA LYS A 47 -20.32 -10.25 8.10
C LYS A 47 -19.65 -9.68 9.36
N ILE A 48 -18.58 -8.92 9.21
CA ILE A 48 -17.78 -8.34 10.28
C ILE A 48 -17.88 -6.81 10.20
N ARG A 49 -18.19 -6.13 11.31
CA ARG A 49 -18.13 -4.67 11.34
C ARG A 49 -16.68 -4.22 11.19
N PHE A 50 -16.40 -3.25 10.34
CA PHE A 50 -15.03 -2.81 10.11
C PHE A 50 -14.36 -2.27 11.38
N GLY A 51 -15.11 -1.60 12.26
CA GLY A 51 -14.62 -1.22 13.59
C GLY A 51 -14.04 -2.37 14.40
N ASP A 52 -14.62 -3.57 14.28
CA ASP A 52 -14.18 -4.74 15.03
C ASP A 52 -12.79 -5.24 14.61
N VAL A 53 -12.32 -4.82 13.43
CA VAL A 53 -11.00 -5.18 12.89
C VAL A 53 -9.86 -4.53 13.68
N TYR A 54 -10.05 -3.33 14.23
CA TYR A 54 -9.00 -2.56 14.92
C TYR A 54 -9.40 -2.07 16.32
N LYS A 55 -10.65 -2.26 16.76
CA LYS A 55 -11.12 -1.72 18.05
C LYS A 55 -10.28 -2.12 19.27
N LYS A 56 -9.74 -3.35 19.29
CA LYS A 56 -9.08 -3.95 20.46
C LYS A 56 -7.55 -3.87 20.41
N GLN A 57 -6.98 -3.74 19.22
CA GLN A 57 -5.57 -3.96 18.97
C GLN A 57 -5.12 -3.07 17.83
N LYS A 58 -3.88 -2.59 17.86
CA LYS A 58 -3.31 -1.86 16.74
C LYS A 58 -3.25 -2.79 15.53
N THR A 59 -3.77 -2.35 14.40
CA THR A 59 -3.88 -3.17 13.19
C THR A 59 -3.32 -2.41 12.00
N ILE A 60 -2.36 -3.02 11.31
CA ILE A 60 -1.96 -2.67 9.94
C ILE A 60 -3.03 -3.24 9.02
N VAL A 61 -3.80 -2.36 8.38
CA VAL A 61 -4.89 -2.70 7.45
C VAL A 61 -4.44 -2.34 6.04
N VAL A 62 -4.25 -3.35 5.20
CA VAL A 62 -3.82 -3.18 3.80
C VAL A 62 -5.01 -3.41 2.88
N PHE A 63 -5.41 -2.36 2.18
CA PHE A 63 -6.41 -2.40 1.12
C PHE A 63 -5.72 -2.77 -0.18
N THR A 64 -5.96 -3.98 -0.68
CA THR A 64 -5.42 -4.39 -1.98
C THR A 64 -6.27 -3.84 -3.11
N ARG A 65 -5.66 -3.62 -4.28
CA ARG A 65 -6.42 -3.13 -5.42
C ARG A 65 -7.32 -4.19 -6.02
N HIS A 66 -6.78 -5.38 -6.29
CA HIS A 66 -7.51 -6.55 -6.78
C HIS A 66 -6.75 -7.82 -6.37
N LEU A 67 -7.46 -8.90 -6.02
CA LEU A 67 -6.81 -10.16 -5.62
C LEU A 67 -6.12 -10.90 -6.77
N LEU A 68 -6.47 -10.61 -8.03
CA LEU A 68 -5.90 -11.26 -9.22
C LEU A 68 -4.80 -10.44 -9.90
N ASP A 69 -4.48 -9.26 -9.36
CA ASP A 69 -3.40 -8.44 -9.87
C ASP A 69 -2.05 -8.96 -9.40
N PHE A 70 -1.16 -9.23 -10.36
CA PHE A 70 0.17 -9.77 -10.10
C PHE A 70 0.99 -8.88 -9.16
N VAL A 71 0.93 -7.55 -9.34
CA VAL A 71 1.72 -6.63 -8.49
C VAL A 71 1.21 -6.63 -7.05
N CYS A 72 -0.11 -6.67 -6.87
CA CYS A 72 -0.69 -6.82 -5.54
C CYS A 72 -0.34 -8.19 -4.93
N GLN A 73 -0.32 -9.27 -5.74
CA GLN A 73 0.05 -10.60 -5.26
C GLN A 73 1.50 -10.66 -4.80
N GLU A 74 2.46 -10.09 -5.54
CA GLU A 74 3.86 -10.04 -5.11
C GLU A 74 4.02 -9.22 -3.82
N TYR A 75 3.39 -8.05 -3.73
CA TYR A 75 3.42 -7.24 -2.50
C TYR A 75 2.80 -7.97 -1.30
N VAL A 76 1.72 -8.72 -1.51
CA VAL A 76 1.08 -9.51 -0.46
C VAL A 76 1.87 -10.77 -0.11
N ASP A 77 2.55 -11.37 -1.07
CA ASP A 77 3.47 -12.47 -0.83
C ASP A 77 4.63 -12.01 0.06
N ASP A 78 5.20 -10.83 -0.21
CA ASP A 78 6.19 -10.22 0.68
C ASP A 78 5.62 -9.93 2.07
N LEU A 79 4.41 -9.37 2.18
CA LEU A 79 3.72 -9.20 3.48
C LEU A 79 3.56 -10.53 4.24
N GLY A 80 3.38 -11.64 3.53
CA GLY A 80 3.28 -12.98 4.10
C GLY A 80 4.58 -13.48 4.75
N THR A 81 5.73 -12.87 4.40
CA THR A 81 7.03 -13.21 4.99
C THR A 81 7.25 -12.60 6.38
N VAL A 82 6.44 -11.60 6.78
CA VAL A 82 6.49 -11.03 8.12
C VAL A 82 6.19 -12.14 9.12
N PRO A 83 7.05 -12.46 10.11
CA PRO A 83 6.78 -13.51 11.09
C PRO A 83 5.63 -13.16 12.02
N LEU A 84 4.85 -14.18 12.41
CA LEU A 84 3.73 -13.99 13.35
C LEU A 84 4.24 -13.56 14.72
N GLU A 85 5.41 -14.05 15.11
CA GLU A 85 6.05 -13.74 16.39
C GLU A 85 6.33 -12.24 16.52
N TYR A 86 6.77 -11.58 15.45
CA TYR A 86 7.06 -10.14 15.46
C TYR A 86 5.79 -9.31 15.68
N LEU A 87 4.69 -9.75 15.06
CA LEU A 87 3.37 -9.13 15.24
C LEU A 87 2.84 -9.34 16.66
N GLN A 88 3.01 -10.54 17.22
CA GLN A 88 2.57 -10.89 18.57
C GLN A 88 3.34 -10.14 19.66
N GLU A 89 4.67 -10.06 19.54
CA GLU A 89 5.52 -9.33 20.50
C GLU A 89 5.18 -7.84 20.57
N ALA A 90 4.78 -7.25 19.45
CA ALA A 90 4.37 -5.84 19.35
C ALA A 90 2.89 -5.59 19.68
N ASP A 91 2.10 -6.64 19.94
CA ASP A 91 0.63 -6.58 20.05
C ASP A 91 -0.02 -5.89 18.83
N VAL A 92 0.42 -6.26 17.62
CA VAL A 92 -0.05 -5.73 16.34
C VAL A 92 -0.70 -6.83 15.50
N ARG A 93 -1.77 -6.49 14.78
CA ARG A 93 -2.34 -7.34 13.73
C ARG A 93 -1.96 -6.83 12.34
N LEU A 94 -1.85 -7.76 11.41
CA LEU A 94 -1.75 -7.49 9.98
C LEU A 94 -2.97 -8.11 9.29
N VAL A 95 -3.73 -7.30 8.55
CA VAL A 95 -4.93 -7.74 7.84
C VAL A 95 -4.99 -7.15 6.44
N ILE A 96 -5.59 -7.90 5.52
CA ILE A 96 -5.91 -7.41 4.18
C ILE A 96 -7.41 -7.17 4.06
N ILE A 97 -7.79 -6.11 3.35
CA ILE A 97 -9.14 -5.87 2.84
C ILE A 97 -9.06 -5.85 1.31
N ALA A 98 -9.84 -6.69 0.65
CA ALA A 98 -9.80 -6.83 -0.80
C ALA A 98 -11.17 -6.55 -1.44
N PRO A 99 -11.23 -5.89 -2.61
CA PRO A 99 -12.46 -5.58 -3.28
C PRO A 99 -12.88 -6.76 -4.17
N SER A 100 -13.29 -7.83 -3.52
CA SER A 100 -13.56 -9.11 -4.16
C SER A 100 -14.64 -9.88 -3.40
N PRO A 101 -15.30 -10.87 -4.01
CA PRO A 101 -16.12 -11.80 -3.25
C PRO A 101 -15.25 -12.70 -2.34
N TYR A 102 -15.75 -12.98 -1.13
CA TYR A 102 -15.03 -13.76 -0.12
C TYR A 102 -14.58 -15.15 -0.57
N VAL A 103 -15.30 -15.76 -1.53
CA VAL A 103 -14.97 -17.10 -2.07
C VAL A 103 -13.58 -17.16 -2.69
N LEU A 104 -13.01 -16.02 -3.12
CA LEU A 104 -11.68 -15.93 -3.71
C LEU A 104 -10.55 -15.93 -2.66
N ILE A 105 -10.85 -15.64 -1.37
CA ILE A 105 -9.85 -15.59 -0.30
C ILE A 105 -9.06 -16.91 -0.23
N ARG A 106 -9.75 -18.06 -0.32
CA ARG A 106 -9.09 -19.37 -0.23
C ARG A 106 -8.10 -19.60 -1.38
N GLY A 107 -8.45 -19.18 -2.60
CA GLY A 107 -7.55 -19.28 -3.75
C GLY A 107 -6.35 -18.35 -3.59
N PHE A 108 -6.62 -17.11 -3.19
CA PHE A 108 -5.62 -16.08 -2.97
C PHE A 108 -4.56 -16.47 -1.92
N LYS A 109 -4.99 -17.01 -0.76
CA LYS A 109 -4.07 -17.51 0.28
C LYS A 109 -3.28 -18.76 -0.12
N LYS A 110 -3.67 -19.46 -1.18
CA LYS A 110 -2.91 -20.63 -1.68
C LYS A 110 -1.78 -20.23 -2.64
N VAL A 111 -1.93 -19.10 -3.31
CA VAL A 111 -0.97 -18.60 -4.30
C VAL A 111 -0.04 -17.53 -3.72
N THR A 112 -0.29 -17.11 -2.49
CA THR A 112 0.56 -16.20 -1.71
C THR A 112 0.95 -16.88 -0.40
N SER A 113 2.04 -16.46 0.21
CA SER A 113 2.47 -16.87 1.55
C SER A 113 1.69 -16.18 2.67
N PHE A 114 0.70 -15.36 2.33
CA PHE A 114 -0.06 -14.57 3.28
C PHE A 114 -1.03 -15.42 4.11
N ASN A 115 -0.57 -15.82 5.30
CA ASN A 115 -1.33 -16.69 6.20
C ASN A 115 -2.23 -15.93 7.19
N TYR A 116 -2.18 -14.60 7.20
CA TYR A 116 -2.98 -13.75 8.09
C TYR A 116 -4.45 -13.62 7.65
N THR A 117 -5.18 -12.74 8.34
CA THR A 117 -6.60 -12.53 8.09
C THR A 117 -6.80 -11.69 6.83
N VAL A 118 -7.68 -12.17 5.94
CA VAL A 118 -8.12 -11.45 4.75
C VAL A 118 -9.63 -11.25 4.87
N TYR A 119 -10.07 -10.02 4.70
CA TYR A 119 -11.47 -9.66 4.58
C TYR A 119 -11.77 -9.15 3.16
N CYS A 120 -13.04 -9.16 2.82
CA CYS A 120 -13.54 -8.72 1.53
C CYS A 120 -14.56 -7.58 1.66
N ASP A 121 -14.46 -6.59 0.79
CA ASP A 121 -15.45 -5.52 0.59
C ASP A 121 -15.96 -5.59 -0.86
N PRO A 122 -16.91 -6.49 -1.18
CA PRO A 122 -17.29 -6.79 -2.56
C PRO A 122 -17.92 -5.60 -3.30
N ASP A 123 -18.53 -4.67 -2.57
CA ASP A 123 -19.26 -3.53 -3.12
C ASP A 123 -18.45 -2.22 -3.09
N TYR A 124 -17.18 -2.29 -2.68
CA TYR A 124 -16.24 -1.16 -2.63
C TYR A 124 -16.68 -0.02 -1.70
N GLU A 125 -17.69 -0.25 -0.85
CA GLU A 125 -18.25 0.83 -0.04
C GLU A 125 -17.22 1.33 0.97
N LEU A 126 -16.48 0.41 1.59
CA LEU A 126 -15.44 0.76 2.55
C LEU A 126 -14.25 1.42 1.84
N PHE A 127 -13.85 0.93 0.67
CA PHE A 127 -12.81 1.59 -0.14
C PHE A 127 -13.15 3.06 -0.42
N LYS A 128 -14.39 3.34 -0.87
CA LYS A 128 -14.87 4.70 -1.11
C LYS A 128 -14.91 5.53 0.17
N ALA A 129 -15.34 4.94 1.29
CA ALA A 129 -15.43 5.64 2.56
C ALA A 129 -14.05 5.97 3.16
N MET A 130 -13.05 5.13 2.90
CA MET A 130 -11.65 5.32 3.33
C MET A 130 -10.87 6.28 2.42
N GLY A 131 -11.50 6.80 1.36
CA GLY A 131 -10.87 7.77 0.46
C GLY A 131 -9.90 7.13 -0.54
N CYS A 132 -9.97 5.81 -0.75
CA CYS A 132 -9.20 5.14 -1.78
C CYS A 132 -9.67 5.66 -3.15
N VAL A 133 -8.81 6.42 -3.83
CA VAL A 133 -9.19 7.22 -5.01
C VAL A 133 -9.41 6.33 -6.24
N GLU A 134 -10.42 6.67 -7.05
CA GLU A 134 -10.60 6.17 -8.42
C GLU A 134 -9.73 7.00 -9.39
N THR A 135 -8.41 6.81 -9.35
CA THR A 135 -7.50 7.50 -10.29
C THR A 135 -7.25 6.62 -11.53
N LEU A 136 -7.20 7.21 -12.73
CA LEU A 136 -6.69 6.55 -13.94
C LEU A 136 -5.21 6.22 -13.74
N ALA A 137 -4.93 5.04 -13.18
CA ALA A 137 -3.61 4.63 -12.76
C ALA A 137 -2.73 4.14 -13.92
N PHE A 138 -2.18 5.10 -14.64
CA PHE A 138 -0.73 5.13 -14.85
C PHE A 138 -0.33 6.57 -14.54
N GLY A 139 0.41 6.79 -13.45
CA GLY A 139 1.13 8.07 -13.31
C GLY A 139 1.98 8.30 -14.58
N LYS A 140 2.34 9.55 -14.89
CA LYS A 140 3.33 9.81 -15.95
C LYS A 140 4.58 9.00 -15.63
N ILE A 141 4.80 7.92 -16.40
CA ILE A 141 5.85 6.91 -16.19
C ILE A 141 7.28 7.51 -16.27
N ASP A 142 7.40 8.78 -16.67
CA ASP A 142 8.66 9.53 -16.71
C ASP A 142 9.22 9.95 -15.35
N GLU A 143 8.43 9.94 -14.27
CA GLU A 143 8.91 10.39 -12.94
C GLU A 143 9.41 9.26 -12.03
N SER A 144 9.10 7.99 -12.33
CA SER A 144 9.74 6.87 -11.61
C SER A 144 11.08 6.53 -12.27
N LYS A 145 12.16 7.14 -11.80
CA LYS A 145 13.54 6.90 -12.28
C LYS A 145 13.99 5.41 -12.26
N HIS A 146 13.20 4.49 -11.72
CA HIS A 146 13.58 3.10 -11.41
C HIS A 146 12.80 1.99 -12.14
N ILE A 147 11.81 2.28 -12.99
CA ILE A 147 11.11 1.22 -13.74
C ILE A 147 11.69 1.13 -15.16
N LYS A 148 12.81 0.40 -15.33
CA LYS A 148 13.51 0.24 -16.62
C LYS A 148 13.50 -1.19 -17.18
N SER A 149 12.44 -1.97 -16.97
CA SER A 149 12.32 -3.26 -17.67
C SER A 149 11.00 -3.37 -18.44
N GLY A 150 11.10 -3.57 -19.76
CA GLY A 150 9.94 -3.75 -20.64
C GLY A 150 9.11 -4.99 -20.29
N ILE A 151 9.66 -5.92 -19.52
CA ILE A 151 8.98 -7.12 -19.02
C ILE A 151 8.01 -6.76 -17.89
N ILE A 152 8.45 -6.01 -16.87
CA ILE A 152 7.57 -5.53 -15.79
C ILE A 152 6.44 -4.67 -16.38
N MET A 153 6.77 -3.80 -17.34
CA MET A 153 5.76 -3.01 -18.04
C MET A 153 4.78 -3.88 -18.86
N GLY A 154 5.27 -4.97 -19.45
CA GLY A 154 4.45 -5.95 -20.16
C GLY A 154 3.47 -6.68 -19.24
N VAL A 155 3.94 -7.12 -18.06
CA VAL A 155 3.11 -7.76 -17.03
C VAL A 155 2.06 -6.79 -16.50
N LEU A 156 2.45 -5.56 -16.14
CA LEU A 156 1.54 -4.49 -15.73
C LEU A 156 0.45 -4.21 -16.77
N ARG A 157 0.82 -4.13 -18.06
CA ARG A 157 -0.15 -3.92 -19.15
C ARG A 157 -1.07 -5.13 -19.31
N SER A 158 -0.58 -6.34 -19.10
CA SER A 158 -1.35 -7.57 -19.21
C SER A 158 -2.38 -7.69 -18.08
N THR A 159 -1.96 -7.47 -16.82
CA THR A 159 -2.87 -7.46 -15.68
C THR A 159 -3.90 -6.35 -15.83
N TRP A 160 -3.48 -5.15 -16.25
CA TRP A 160 -4.40 -4.05 -16.52
C TRP A 160 -5.48 -4.40 -17.57
N ARG A 161 -5.09 -5.10 -18.65
CA ARG A 161 -6.04 -5.55 -19.68
C ARG A 161 -7.01 -6.62 -19.15
N ALA A 162 -6.53 -7.55 -18.32
CA ALA A 162 -7.38 -8.55 -17.69
C ALA A 162 -8.36 -7.91 -16.69
N MET A 163 -7.90 -6.97 -15.88
CA MET A 163 -8.72 -6.23 -14.92
C MET A 163 -9.77 -5.34 -15.60
N GLN A 164 -9.43 -4.73 -16.74
CA GLN A 164 -10.42 -4.02 -17.58
C GLN A 164 -11.50 -4.93 -18.16
N GLN A 165 -11.21 -6.21 -18.40
CA GLN A 165 -12.23 -7.15 -18.84
C GLN A 165 -13.13 -7.57 -17.67
N GLU A 166 -12.56 -7.83 -16.49
CA GLU A 166 -13.31 -8.26 -15.32
C GLU A 166 -14.21 -7.14 -14.74
N SER A 167 -13.71 -5.91 -14.65
CA SER A 167 -14.49 -4.72 -14.26
C SER A 167 -15.71 -4.46 -15.14
N ARG A 168 -15.56 -4.59 -16.47
CA ARG A 168 -16.68 -4.49 -17.43
C ARG A 168 -17.77 -5.53 -17.20
N LEU A 169 -17.42 -6.68 -16.62
CA LEU A 169 -18.36 -7.75 -16.28
C LEU A 169 -19.00 -7.57 -14.90
N ARG A 170 -18.40 -6.78 -13.99
CA ARG A 170 -18.80 -6.71 -12.58
C ARG A 170 -19.24 -5.33 -12.10
N ASN A 171 -19.36 -4.33 -12.99
CA ASN A 171 -19.64 -2.93 -12.64
C ASN A 171 -18.68 -2.35 -11.57
N GLY A 172 -17.47 -2.90 -11.42
CA GLY A 172 -16.42 -2.35 -10.56
C GLY A 172 -15.56 -1.35 -11.33
N ASP A 173 -15.02 -0.32 -10.68
CA ASP A 173 -14.11 0.63 -11.35
C ASP A 173 -12.65 0.12 -11.29
N VAL A 174 -12.03 -0.09 -12.46
CA VAL A 174 -10.60 -0.45 -12.64
C VAL A 174 -9.69 0.59 -11.99
N LYS A 175 -10.21 1.80 -11.77
CA LYS A 175 -9.47 2.92 -11.18
C LYS A 175 -9.32 2.85 -9.68
N GLN A 176 -10.05 1.95 -8.99
CA GLN A 176 -9.91 1.78 -7.55
C GLN A 176 -8.43 1.60 -7.22
N GLN A 177 -7.87 2.41 -6.31
CA GLN A 177 -6.51 2.20 -5.80
C GLN A 177 -6.52 1.48 -4.45
N GLY A 178 -5.38 0.87 -4.14
CA GLY A 178 -5.09 0.31 -2.83
C GLY A 178 -4.73 1.40 -1.81
N ALA A 179 -4.53 0.99 -0.58
CA ALA A 179 -4.10 1.84 0.51
C ALA A 179 -3.53 1.01 1.66
N SER A 180 -2.83 1.65 2.58
CA SER A 180 -2.47 1.07 3.87
C SER A 180 -2.77 2.05 5.00
N PHE A 181 -3.30 1.50 6.09
CA PHE A 181 -3.63 2.26 7.29
C PHE A 181 -3.07 1.54 8.52
N ILE A 182 -2.65 2.30 9.52
CA ILE A 182 -2.36 1.76 10.85
C ILE A 182 -3.39 2.35 11.80
N MET A 183 -4.27 1.50 12.31
CA MET A 183 -5.47 1.91 13.03
C MET A 183 -5.55 1.22 14.39
N GLY A 184 -6.20 1.87 15.35
CA GLY A 184 -6.51 1.33 16.66
C GLY A 184 -5.34 1.26 17.65
N PRO A 185 -5.57 0.78 18.89
CA PRO A 185 -6.87 0.41 19.44
C PRO A 185 -7.86 1.59 19.47
N GLY A 186 -9.15 1.31 19.27
CA GLY A 186 -10.20 2.33 19.13
C GLY A 186 -10.14 3.11 17.80
N ASP A 187 -10.85 4.24 17.75
CA ASP A 187 -10.97 5.08 16.54
C ASP A 187 -9.76 6.03 16.41
N VAL A 188 -8.55 5.43 16.34
CA VAL A 188 -7.27 6.14 16.24
C VAL A 188 -6.58 5.79 14.94
N LEU A 189 -6.11 6.81 14.21
CA LEU A 189 -5.30 6.65 13.00
C LEU A 189 -3.85 7.05 13.28
N HIS A 190 -2.93 6.10 13.16
CA HIS A 190 -1.49 6.33 13.33
C HIS A 190 -0.78 6.62 12.01
N HIS A 191 -1.28 6.04 10.92
CA HIS A 191 -0.72 6.20 9.59
C HIS A 191 -1.77 5.95 8.52
N ALA A 192 -1.65 6.66 7.41
CA ALA A 192 -2.42 6.43 6.20
C ALA A 192 -1.55 6.70 4.97
N HIS A 193 -1.66 5.79 4.00
CA HIS A 193 -1.05 5.92 2.68
C HIS A 193 -2.07 5.44 1.66
N ILE A 194 -2.47 6.31 0.73
CA ILE A 194 -3.33 5.96 -0.40
C ILE A 194 -2.43 5.80 -1.62
N ASP A 195 -2.52 4.65 -2.29
CA ASP A 195 -1.68 4.36 -3.44
C ASP A 195 -2.07 5.31 -4.59
N GLN A 196 -1.09 5.99 -5.19
CA GLN A 196 -1.35 6.87 -6.34
C GLN A 196 -1.41 6.11 -7.68
N ASN A 197 -0.83 4.90 -7.71
CA ASN A 197 -0.79 4.03 -8.88
C ASN A 197 -0.51 2.57 -8.47
N ALA A 198 -0.49 1.68 -9.47
CA ALA A 198 -0.26 0.24 -9.32
C ALA A 198 0.99 -0.20 -8.55
N THR A 199 2.00 0.67 -8.45
CA THR A 199 3.32 0.36 -7.90
C THR A 199 3.68 1.26 -6.72
N ASP A 200 2.76 2.11 -6.26
CA ASP A 200 2.97 3.02 -5.14
C ASP A 200 2.45 2.42 -3.82
N HIS A 201 2.62 1.12 -3.61
CA HIS A 201 2.33 0.52 -2.31
C HIS A 201 3.28 1.10 -1.24
N ALA A 202 2.78 1.28 -0.01
CA ALA A 202 3.65 1.64 1.10
C ALA A 202 4.75 0.59 1.30
N LYS A 203 5.96 1.01 1.68
CA LYS A 203 7.03 0.06 1.99
C LYS A 203 6.67 -0.72 3.24
N ILE A 204 6.80 -2.04 3.20
CA ILE A 204 6.40 -2.91 4.32
C ILE A 204 7.17 -2.54 5.58
N ASN A 205 8.50 -2.38 5.52
CA ASN A 205 9.30 -2.00 6.68
C ASN A 205 8.97 -0.61 7.25
N ASP A 206 8.46 0.33 6.43
CA ASP A 206 7.97 1.61 6.95
C ASP A 206 6.69 1.38 7.78
N LEU A 207 5.77 0.54 7.30
CA LEU A 207 4.56 0.17 8.04
C LEU A 207 4.89 -0.56 9.36
N LEU A 208 5.83 -1.51 9.32
CA LEU A 208 6.27 -2.24 10.51
C LEU A 208 6.89 -1.29 11.53
N THR A 209 7.81 -0.43 11.10
CA THR A 209 8.47 0.55 11.96
C THR A 209 7.47 1.48 12.64
N ILE A 210 6.49 2.03 11.89
CA ILE A 210 5.47 2.93 12.44
C ILE A 210 4.53 2.17 13.40
N ALA A 211 4.21 0.91 13.10
CA ALA A 211 3.38 0.09 13.97
C ALA A 211 4.08 -0.31 15.28
N GLY A 212 5.42 -0.24 15.31
CA GLY A 212 6.26 -0.72 16.42
C GLY A 212 6.65 -2.19 16.30
N VAL A 213 6.61 -2.74 15.09
CA VAL A 213 6.98 -4.11 14.75
C VAL A 213 8.41 -4.13 14.22
N GLN A 214 9.16 -5.18 14.55
CA GLN A 214 10.50 -5.37 14.02
C GLN A 214 10.49 -5.53 12.49
N ASN A 215 11.47 -4.90 11.82
CA ASN A 215 11.63 -5.00 10.37
C ASN A 215 12.08 -6.39 9.93
N VAL A 216 11.75 -6.73 8.69
CA VAL A 216 12.13 -8.00 8.07
C VAL A 216 13.01 -7.75 6.85
N SER A 217 13.84 -8.74 6.55
CA SER A 217 14.59 -8.79 5.30
C SER A 217 13.80 -9.63 4.31
N PHE A 218 13.36 -9.03 3.22
CA PHE A 218 12.78 -9.78 2.11
C PHE A 218 13.91 -10.55 1.41
N PRO A 219 13.68 -11.81 0.98
CA PRO A 219 14.64 -12.50 0.13
C PRO A 219 15.00 -11.58 -1.04
N LYS A 220 16.28 -11.54 -1.42
CA LYS A 220 16.64 -10.92 -2.71
C LYS A 220 15.96 -11.75 -3.79
N ASP A 221 14.83 -11.26 -4.29
CA ASP A 221 14.23 -11.84 -5.48
C ASP A 221 15.20 -11.61 -6.64
N PRO A 222 15.73 -12.66 -7.28
CA PRO A 222 16.65 -12.51 -8.41
C PRO A 222 16.03 -11.76 -9.61
N ARG A 223 14.71 -11.53 -9.61
CA ARG A 223 13.98 -10.72 -10.60
C ARG A 223 13.97 -9.23 -10.25
N VAL A 224 14.22 -8.89 -8.98
CA VAL A 224 14.45 -7.51 -8.54
C VAL A 224 15.90 -7.19 -8.91
N LEU A 225 16.06 -6.34 -9.93
CA LEU A 225 17.38 -5.83 -10.29
C LEU A 225 17.93 -5.06 -9.09
N ASP A 226 19.04 -5.53 -8.53
CA ASP A 226 19.85 -4.76 -7.58
C ASP A 226 20.19 -3.41 -8.27
N LEU A 227 19.77 -2.32 -7.66
CA LEU A 227 20.09 -0.94 -8.08
C LEU A 227 21.44 -0.51 -7.48
#